data_AF-A0A832E244-F1
#
_entry.id   AF-A0A832E244-F1
#
_cell.length_a   1.000
_cell.length_b   1.000
_cell.length_c   1.000
_cell.angle_alpha   90.00
_cell.angle_beta   90.00
_cell.angle_gamma   90.00
#
_symmetry.space_group_name_H-M   'P 1'
#
loop_
_entity.id
_entity.type
_entity.pdbx_description
1 polymer ?
#
loop_
_entity_poly.entity_id
_entity_poly.type
_entity_poly.pdbx_seq_one_letter_code
_entity_poly.pdbx_strand_id
1 'polypeptide(L)'
;MPPSRLTEKLLTFYGIGQPKSLITVVYSSVNPVRLIASCARLVCEMAEHGDPEALAIVDDAAQALLNMALEAIRYFGGEMSQQYNISLAGSILTEIDIVARKFKEKAAGLGLQLQYITPRMETAAAAVLYSFQQAGIEPGEKVRQQLQELKVG
;
A
#
# COMPACT_ATOMS: atom_id res chain seq x y z
N MET A 1 -23.52 -22.01 7.96
CA MET A 1 -23.61 -21.11 6.79
C MET A 1 -22.73 -21.68 5.70
N PRO A 2 -23.16 -21.69 4.43
CA PRO A 2 -22.27 -22.01 3.31
C PRO A 2 -21.11 -21.01 3.27
N PRO A 3 -19.92 -21.42 2.76
CA PRO A 3 -18.79 -20.51 2.61
C PRO A 3 -19.15 -19.38 1.64
N SER A 4 -18.67 -18.17 1.93
CA SER A 4 -18.80 -17.05 1.00
C SER A 4 -17.97 -17.27 -0.26
N ARG A 5 -18.29 -16.54 -1.33
CA ARG A 5 -17.52 -16.58 -2.58
C ARG A 5 -16.06 -16.21 -2.35
N LEU A 6 -15.80 -15.24 -1.47
CA LEU A 6 -14.45 -14.87 -1.04
C LEU A 6 -13.75 -16.03 -0.33
N THR A 7 -14.44 -16.72 0.59
CA THR A 7 -13.90 -17.89 1.29
C THR A 7 -13.49 -18.98 0.30
N GLU A 8 -14.34 -19.33 -0.66
CA GLU A 8 -14.04 -20.35 -1.68
C GLU A 8 -12.81 -19.98 -2.53
N LYS A 9 -12.69 -18.71 -2.93
CA LYS A 9 -11.55 -18.22 -3.69
C LYS A 9 -10.26 -18.26 -2.89
N LEU A 10 -10.29 -17.90 -1.61
CA LEU A 10 -9.13 -18.00 -0.72
C LEU A 10 -8.70 -19.46 -0.47
N LEU A 11 -9.66 -20.36 -0.25
CA LEU A 11 -9.38 -21.79 -0.10
C LEU A 11 -8.72 -22.35 -1.36
N THR A 12 -9.24 -22.00 -2.54
CA THR A 12 -8.66 -22.38 -3.84
C THR A 12 -7.24 -21.80 -4.01
N PHE A 13 -7.06 -20.51 -3.68
CA PHE A 13 -5.78 -19.82 -3.78
C PHE A 13 -4.68 -20.49 -2.93
N TYR A 14 -5.02 -20.93 -1.72
CA TYR A 14 -4.10 -21.63 -0.83
C TYR A 14 -4.05 -23.16 -1.06
N GLY A 15 -4.84 -23.71 -1.99
CA GLY A 15 -4.87 -25.14 -2.27
C GLY A 15 -5.40 -26.00 -1.12
N ILE A 16 -6.31 -25.47 -0.30
CA ILE A 16 -6.86 -26.15 0.89
C ILE A 16 -8.37 -26.36 0.78
N GLY A 17 -8.87 -27.44 1.39
CA GLY A 17 -10.29 -27.80 1.31
C GLY A 17 -11.19 -27.18 2.38
N GLN A 18 -10.62 -26.64 3.47
CA GLN A 18 -11.39 -26.07 4.58
C GLN A 18 -10.63 -24.97 5.33
N PRO A 19 -11.32 -23.97 5.91
CA PRO A 19 -10.67 -22.85 6.59
C PRO A 19 -9.71 -23.24 7.72
N LYS A 20 -10.02 -24.33 8.45
CA LYS A 20 -9.17 -24.82 9.55
C LYS A 20 -7.76 -25.22 9.08
N SER A 21 -7.61 -25.65 7.83
CA SER A 21 -6.31 -26.02 7.25
C SER A 21 -5.39 -24.82 7.06
N LEU A 22 -5.91 -23.59 7.05
CA LEU A 22 -5.12 -22.37 6.91
C LEU A 22 -4.15 -22.19 8.08
N ILE A 23 -4.53 -22.61 9.29
CA ILE A 23 -3.67 -22.58 10.48
C ILE A 23 -2.38 -23.36 10.18
N THR A 24 -2.48 -24.61 9.75
CA THR A 24 -1.32 -25.45 9.43
C THR A 24 -0.45 -24.83 8.34
N VAL A 25 -1.06 -24.28 7.28
CA VAL A 25 -0.34 -23.64 6.17
C VAL A 25 0.45 -22.41 6.67
N VAL A 26 -0.15 -21.57 7.51
CA VAL A 26 0.49 -20.38 8.07
C VAL A 26 1.63 -20.75 9.02
N TYR A 27 1.40 -21.66 9.97
CA TYR A 27 2.40 -22.04 10.97
C TYR A 27 3.56 -22.87 10.40
N SER A 28 3.36 -23.55 9.27
CA SER A 28 4.41 -24.33 8.60
C SER A 28 5.20 -23.51 7.58
N SER A 29 4.80 -22.26 7.32
CA SER A 29 5.46 -21.39 6.36
C SER A 29 6.78 -20.84 6.90
N VAL A 30 7.81 -20.85 6.06
CA VAL A 30 9.09 -20.18 6.34
C VAL A 30 8.91 -18.66 6.46
N ASN A 31 7.92 -18.09 5.76
CA ASN A 31 7.58 -16.68 5.84
C ASN A 31 6.05 -16.51 5.89
N PRO A 32 5.45 -16.62 7.09
CA PRO A 32 4.01 -16.52 7.26
C PRO A 32 3.44 -15.18 6.80
N VAL A 33 4.17 -14.07 7.00
CA VAL A 33 3.74 -12.73 6.59
C VAL A 33 3.60 -12.64 5.08
N ARG A 34 4.61 -13.10 4.33
CA ARG A 34 4.56 -13.09 2.85
C ARG A 34 3.46 -14.00 2.32
N LEU A 35 3.26 -15.16 2.94
CA LEU A 35 2.18 -16.08 2.60
C LEU A 35 0.82 -15.41 2.76
N ILE A 36 0.54 -14.79 3.90
CA ILE A 36 -0.74 -14.10 4.15
C ILE A 36 -0.92 -12.94 3.18
N ALA A 37 0.11 -12.12 2.97
CA ALA A 37 0.06 -10.98 2.07
C ALA A 37 -0.17 -11.38 0.60
N SER A 38 0.16 -12.61 0.21
CA SER A 38 0.07 -13.07 -1.18
C SER A 38 -1.36 -13.08 -1.72
N CYS A 39 -2.39 -13.21 -0.86
CA CYS A 39 -3.78 -13.16 -1.31
C CYS A 39 -4.33 -11.73 -1.47
N ALA A 40 -3.58 -10.69 -1.10
CA ALA A 40 -4.10 -9.31 -1.11
C ALA A 40 -4.56 -8.86 -2.51
N ARG A 41 -3.84 -9.27 -3.56
CA ARG A 41 -4.23 -8.99 -4.96
C ARG A 41 -5.56 -9.64 -5.32
N LEU A 42 -5.78 -10.90 -4.93
CA LEU A 42 -7.05 -11.59 -5.14
C LEU A 42 -8.21 -10.87 -4.44
N VAL A 43 -8.01 -10.41 -3.20
CA VAL A 43 -9.03 -9.65 -2.47
C VAL A 43 -9.37 -8.35 -3.20
N CYS A 44 -8.36 -7.61 -3.67
CA CYS A 44 -8.58 -6.37 -4.43
C CYS A 44 -9.32 -6.63 -5.75
N GLU A 45 -8.94 -7.68 -6.48
CA GLU A 45 -9.61 -8.08 -7.71
C GLU A 45 -11.07 -8.46 -7.45
N MET A 46 -11.38 -9.20 -6.38
CA MET A 46 -12.76 -9.54 -6.04
C MET A 46 -13.59 -8.31 -5.66
N ALA A 47 -12.99 -7.36 -4.94
CA ALA A 47 -13.64 -6.10 -4.58
C ALA A 47 -13.95 -5.24 -5.81
N GLU A 48 -13.06 -5.18 -6.82
CA GLU A 48 -13.35 -4.50 -8.09
C GLU A 48 -14.54 -5.12 -8.83
N HIS A 49 -14.76 -6.43 -8.67
CA HIS A 49 -15.93 -7.13 -9.22
C HIS A 49 -17.18 -7.03 -8.34
N GLY A 50 -17.17 -6.19 -7.29
CA GLY A 50 -18.33 -5.93 -6.46
C GLY A 50 -18.61 -6.99 -5.40
N ASP A 51 -17.66 -7.87 -5.06
CA ASP A 51 -17.83 -8.80 -3.95
C ASP A 51 -17.94 -8.02 -2.62
N PRO A 52 -19.04 -8.16 -1.87
CA PRO A 52 -19.31 -7.31 -0.71
C PRO A 52 -18.35 -7.54 0.45
N GLU A 53 -17.88 -8.78 0.66
CA GLU A 53 -16.93 -9.09 1.73
C GLU A 53 -15.54 -8.57 1.37
N ALA A 54 -15.12 -8.73 0.12
CA ALA A 54 -13.86 -8.18 -0.36
C ALA A 54 -13.86 -6.64 -0.33
N LEU A 55 -14.97 -6.01 -0.70
CA LEU A 55 -15.16 -4.56 -0.59
C LEU A 55 -15.03 -4.07 0.85
N ALA A 56 -15.62 -4.79 1.83
CA ALA A 56 -15.48 -4.46 3.24
C ALA A 56 -14.00 -4.47 3.68
N ILE A 57 -13.24 -5.51 3.29
CA ILE A 57 -11.81 -5.61 3.61
C ILE A 57 -11.01 -4.45 2.99
N VAL A 58 -11.29 -4.12 1.73
CA VAL A 58 -10.63 -3.00 1.04
C VAL A 58 -10.98 -1.66 1.69
N ASP A 59 -12.24 -1.48 2.10
CA ASP A 59 -12.70 -0.26 2.77
C ASP A 59 -12.02 -0.08 4.13
N ASP A 60 -11.93 -1.15 4.92
CA ASP A 60 -11.21 -1.17 6.20
C ASP A 60 -9.72 -0.86 6.02
N ALA A 61 -9.07 -1.45 5.02
CA ALA A 61 -7.68 -1.18 4.70
C ALA A 61 -7.45 0.29 4.32
N ALA A 62 -8.31 0.84 3.46
CA ALA A 62 -8.25 2.25 3.07
C ALA A 62 -8.49 3.18 4.28
N GLN A 63 -9.40 2.83 5.18
CA GLN A 63 -9.65 3.57 6.40
C GLN A 63 -8.43 3.55 7.34
N ALA A 64 -7.79 2.38 7.52
CA ALA A 64 -6.60 2.26 8.34
C ALA A 64 -5.44 3.11 7.79
N LEU A 65 -5.24 3.11 6.47
CA LEU A 65 -4.26 3.98 5.81
C LEU A 65 -4.58 5.47 6.03
N LEU A 66 -5.84 5.87 5.89
CA LEU A 66 -6.26 7.25 6.14
C LEU A 66 -6.04 7.68 7.59
N ASN A 67 -6.35 6.80 8.55
CA ASN A 67 -6.09 7.07 9.96
C ASN A 67 -4.60 7.32 10.20
N MET A 68 -3.71 6.51 9.63
CA MET A 68 -2.25 6.74 9.73
C MET A 68 -1.82 8.07 9.09
N ALA A 69 -2.39 8.44 7.94
CA ALA A 69 -2.10 9.72 7.30
C ALA A 69 -2.55 10.90 8.15
N LEU A 70 -3.75 10.82 8.76
CA LEU A 70 -4.28 11.84 9.66
C LEU A 70 -3.42 12.02 10.91
N GLU A 71 -2.96 10.92 11.51
CA GLU A 71 -2.05 10.95 12.64
C GLU A 71 -0.72 11.64 12.30
N ALA A 72 -0.16 11.34 11.12
CA ALA A 72 1.04 12.01 10.63
C ALA A 72 0.81 13.51 10.39
N ILE A 73 -0.32 13.89 9.76
CA ILE A 73 -0.70 15.29 9.58
C ILE A 73 -0.82 16.01 10.91
N ARG A 74 -1.47 15.40 11.91
CA ARG A 74 -1.60 16.00 13.25
C ARG A 74 -0.24 16.18 13.94
N TYR A 75 0.66 15.21 13.77
CA TYR A 75 1.98 15.24 14.39
C TYR A 75 2.90 16.30 13.78
N PHE A 76 2.92 16.42 12.45
CA PHE A 76 3.85 17.31 11.73
C PHE A 76 3.25 18.66 11.31
N GLY A 77 1.93 18.74 11.13
CA GLY A 77 1.25 19.81 10.40
C GLY A 77 0.69 20.96 11.24
N GLY A 78 0.71 20.88 12.58
CA GLY A 78 0.09 21.92 13.42
C GLY A 78 -1.41 22.07 13.14
N GLU A 79 -1.89 23.29 12.87
CA GLU A 79 -3.29 23.55 12.49
C GLU A 79 -3.59 23.07 11.06
N MET A 80 -4.77 22.45 10.89
CA MET A 80 -5.28 21.74 9.71
C MET A 80 -5.61 22.63 8.48
N SER A 81 -4.84 23.70 8.24
CA SER A 81 -5.14 24.72 7.22
C SER A 81 -4.29 24.65 5.96
N GLN A 82 -3.41 23.65 5.82
CA GLN A 82 -2.51 23.51 4.68
C GLN A 82 -2.90 22.37 3.74
N GLN A 83 -2.62 22.57 2.45
CA GLN A 83 -2.63 21.50 1.46
C GLN A 83 -1.46 20.55 1.73
N TYR A 84 -1.73 19.25 1.88
CA TYR A 84 -0.69 18.25 2.19
C TYR A 84 -0.31 17.44 0.96
N ASN A 85 0.99 17.33 0.71
CA ASN A 85 1.51 16.40 -0.28
C ASN A 85 1.50 14.97 0.28
N ILE A 86 0.83 14.06 -0.40
CA ILE A 86 0.81 12.64 -0.04
C ILE A 86 1.28 11.80 -1.22
N SER A 87 2.19 10.87 -0.95
CA SER A 87 2.62 9.89 -1.94
C SER A 87 2.04 8.53 -1.60
N LEU A 88 1.41 7.89 -2.59
CA LEU A 88 0.90 6.52 -2.47
C LEU A 88 1.97 5.59 -3.04
N ALA A 89 2.48 4.68 -2.20
CA ALA A 89 3.58 3.79 -2.55
C ALA A 89 3.23 2.33 -2.23
N GLY A 90 3.74 1.42 -3.05
CA GLY A 90 3.49 -0.02 -2.94
C GLY A 90 2.48 -0.53 -3.97
N SER A 91 2.69 -1.76 -4.45
CA SER A 91 1.99 -2.34 -5.61
C SER A 91 0.47 -2.34 -5.50
N ILE A 92 -0.09 -2.54 -4.30
CA ILE A 92 -1.55 -2.51 -4.08
C ILE A 92 -2.13 -1.11 -4.33
N LEU A 93 -1.39 -0.05 -4.02
CA LEU A 93 -1.81 1.33 -4.20
C LEU A 93 -1.54 1.86 -5.61
N THR A 94 -0.64 1.21 -6.37
CA THR A 94 -0.20 1.69 -7.69
C THR A 94 -0.72 0.85 -8.86
N GLU A 95 -0.89 -0.47 -8.72
CA GLU A 95 -1.26 -1.36 -9.84
C GLU A 95 -2.76 -1.66 -9.92
N ILE A 96 -3.43 -1.91 -8.80
CA ILE A 96 -4.86 -2.29 -8.75
C ILE A 96 -5.76 -1.10 -8.39
N ASP A 97 -5.19 -0.07 -7.75
CA ASP A 97 -5.79 1.24 -7.39
C ASP A 97 -7.07 1.22 -6.53
N ILE A 98 -7.79 0.11 -6.33
CA ILE A 98 -9.05 0.13 -5.55
C ILE A 98 -8.87 0.66 -4.12
N VAL A 99 -7.79 0.25 -3.44
CA VAL A 99 -7.46 0.72 -2.08
C VAL A 99 -7.11 2.21 -2.12
N ALA A 100 -6.36 2.65 -3.13
CA ALA A 100 -6.00 4.06 -3.31
C ALA A 100 -7.22 4.92 -3.65
N ARG A 101 -8.16 4.43 -4.46
CA ARG A 101 -9.43 5.08 -4.78
C ARG A 101 -10.28 5.25 -3.52
N LYS A 102 -10.44 4.20 -2.72
CA LYS A 102 -11.17 4.25 -1.43
C LYS A 102 -10.51 5.21 -0.45
N PHE A 103 -9.17 5.22 -0.39
CA PHE A 103 -8.43 6.20 0.39
C PHE A 103 -8.76 7.64 -0.03
N LYS A 104 -8.70 7.92 -1.35
CA LYS A 104 -8.99 9.25 -1.92
C LYS A 104 -10.43 9.69 -1.64
N GLU A 105 -11.38 8.78 -1.83
CA GLU A 105 -12.81 9.01 -1.54
C GLU A 105 -13.04 9.38 -0.07
N LYS A 106 -12.47 8.60 0.85
CA LYS A 106 -12.60 8.85 2.29
C LYS A 106 -11.92 10.16 2.71
N ALA A 107 -10.72 10.44 2.18
CA ALA A 107 -10.01 11.69 2.47
C ALA A 107 -10.81 12.92 1.98
N ALA A 108 -11.38 12.84 0.78
CA ALA A 108 -12.25 13.89 0.23
C ALA A 108 -13.53 14.06 1.06
N GLY A 109 -14.13 12.96 1.55
CA GLY A 109 -15.29 12.98 2.43
C GLY A 109 -15.04 13.68 3.78
N LEU A 110 -13.79 13.74 4.24
CA LEU A 110 -13.38 14.51 5.41
C LEU A 110 -13.01 15.97 5.11
N GLY A 111 -13.10 16.40 3.84
CA GLY A 111 -12.71 17.74 3.41
C GLY A 111 -11.20 17.98 3.39
N LEU A 112 -10.38 16.93 3.40
CA LEU A 112 -8.92 17.08 3.34
C LEU A 112 -8.48 17.53 1.95
N GLN A 113 -7.65 18.57 1.90
CA GLN A 113 -7.00 19.01 0.67
C GLN A 113 -5.66 18.29 0.50
N LEU A 114 -5.71 17.09 -0.09
CA LEU A 114 -4.52 16.30 -0.38
C LEU A 114 -4.07 16.49 -1.84
N GLN A 115 -2.78 16.76 -2.02
CA GLN A 115 -2.11 16.72 -3.31
C GLN A 115 -1.37 15.39 -3.46
N TYR A 116 -1.87 14.55 -4.37
CA TYR A 116 -1.25 13.25 -4.64
C TYR A 116 -0.01 13.44 -5.51
N ILE A 117 1.16 13.12 -4.96
CA ILE A 117 2.44 13.24 -5.65
C ILE A 117 3.01 11.86 -5.97
N THR A 118 3.54 11.73 -7.18
CA THR A 118 4.33 10.56 -7.58
C THR A 118 5.81 10.84 -7.30
N PRO A 119 6.54 9.93 -6.65
CA PRO A 119 7.97 10.09 -6.48
C PRO A 119 8.66 10.24 -7.84
N ARG A 120 9.52 11.25 -7.98
CA ARG A 120 10.27 11.50 -9.23
C ARG A 120 11.52 10.64 -9.37
N MET A 121 11.84 9.87 -8.34
CA MET A 121 13.07 9.10 -8.22
C MET A 121 12.75 7.80 -7.50
N GLU A 122 13.41 6.73 -7.93
CA GLU A 122 13.33 5.43 -7.30
C GLU A 122 13.90 5.47 -5.87
N THR A 123 13.34 4.67 -4.95
CA THR A 123 13.67 4.72 -3.52
C THR A 123 15.13 4.33 -3.24
N ALA A 124 15.68 3.32 -3.92
CA ALA A 124 17.10 2.98 -3.80
C ALA A 124 18.01 4.09 -4.34
N ALA A 125 17.65 4.75 -5.44
CA ALA A 125 18.38 5.93 -5.93
C ALA A 125 18.39 7.07 -4.89
N ALA A 126 17.23 7.34 -4.25
CA ALA A 126 17.14 8.30 -3.16
C ALA A 126 18.00 7.89 -1.95
N ALA A 127 18.03 6.60 -1.61
CA ALA A 127 18.83 6.07 -0.52
C ALA A 127 20.34 6.25 -0.76
N VAL A 128 20.81 6.07 -2.00
CA VAL A 128 22.21 6.34 -2.38
C VAL A 128 22.55 7.81 -2.18
N LEU A 129 21.71 8.74 -2.65
CA LEU A 129 21.93 10.18 -2.44
C LEU A 129 21.92 10.55 -0.96
N TYR A 130 21.02 9.96 -0.18
CA TYR A 130 20.97 10.15 1.26
C TYR A 130 22.26 9.67 1.95
N SER A 131 22.85 8.55 1.50
CA SER A 131 24.12 8.05 2.03
C SER A 131 25.30 9.01 1.80
N PHE A 132 25.37 9.63 0.61
CA PHE A 132 26.36 10.66 0.32
C PHE A 132 26.19 11.87 1.24
N GLN A 133 24.95 12.32 1.43
CA GLN A 133 24.65 13.43 2.34
C GLN A 133 25.05 13.13 3.79
N GLN A 134 24.77 11.92 4.29
CA GLN A 134 25.19 11.49 5.63
C GLN A 134 26.72 11.41 5.79
N ALA A 135 27.42 11.08 4.71
CA ALA A 135 28.88 11.07 4.68
C ALA A 135 29.50 12.47 4.48
N GLY A 136 28.68 13.52 4.29
CA GLY A 136 29.17 14.87 3.96
C GLY A 136 29.83 14.96 2.57
N ILE A 137 29.50 14.02 1.68
CA ILE A 137 30.06 13.94 0.32
C ILE A 137 29.06 14.55 -0.65
N GLU A 138 29.51 15.48 -1.49
CA GLU A 138 28.74 15.92 -2.64
C GLU A 138 28.92 14.93 -3.81
N PRO A 139 27.85 14.23 -4.24
CA PRO A 139 27.97 13.35 -5.39
C PRO A 139 28.24 14.18 -6.64
N GLY A 140 29.21 13.74 -7.44
CA GLY A 140 29.54 14.38 -8.72
C GLY A 140 28.31 14.43 -9.65
N GLU A 141 28.26 15.46 -10.50
CA GLU A 141 27.11 15.78 -11.34
C GLU A 141 26.64 14.60 -12.21
N LYS A 142 27.59 13.83 -12.75
CA LYS A 142 27.30 12.60 -13.52
C LYS A 142 26.57 11.54 -12.69
N VAL A 143 26.97 11.33 -11.44
CA VAL A 143 26.33 10.36 -10.54
C VAL A 143 24.92 10.85 -10.18
N ARG A 144 24.77 12.14 -9.91
CA ARG A 144 23.46 12.75 -9.63
C ARG A 144 22.50 12.58 -10.81
N GLN A 145 22.96 12.83 -12.03
CA GLN A 145 22.14 12.68 -13.23
C GLN A 145 21.73 11.21 -13.44
N GLN A 146 22.67 10.27 -13.33
CA GLN A 146 22.37 8.84 -13.47
C GLN A 146 21.36 8.35 -12.43
N LEU A 147 21.45 8.83 -11.19
CA LEU A 147 20.50 8.47 -10.12
C LEU A 147 19.12 9.10 -10.34
N GLN A 148 19.03 10.29 -10.94
CA GLN A 148 17.76 10.93 -11.29
C GLN A 148 17.07 10.26 -12.49
N GLU A 149 17.85 9.68 -13.41
CA GLU A 149 17.35 8.97 -14.58
C GLU A 149 16.91 7.53 -14.26
N LEU A 150 17.24 7.01 -13.07
CA LEU A 150 16.70 5.74 -12.57
C LEU A 150 15.19 5.88 -12.35
N LYS A 151 14.44 5.34 -13.30
CA LYS A 151 12.98 5.32 -13.27
C LYS A 151 12.48 4.43 -12.14
N VAL A 152 11.36 4.84 -11.56
CA VAL A 152 10.53 3.98 -10.70
C VAL A 152 10.11 2.76 -11.55
N GLY A 153 10.54 1.58 -11.13
CA GLY A 153 10.19 0.30 -11.75
C GLY A 153 8.79 -0.17 -11.42
#